data_AF-A0A0R2ZD34-F1
#
_entry.id   AF-A0A0R2ZD34-F1
#
_cell.length_a   1.000
_cell.length_b   1.000
_cell.length_c   1.000
_cell.angle_alpha   90.00
_cell.angle_beta   90.00
_cell.angle_gamma   90.00
#
_symmetry.space_group_name_H-M   'P 1'
#
loop_
_entity.id
_entity.type
_entity.pdbx_description
1 polymer ?
#
loop_
_entity_poly.entity_id
_entity_poly.type
_entity_poly.pdbx_seq_one_letter_code
_entity_poly.pdbx_strand_id
1 'polypeptide(L)' 'MGKVTRLRHVLPMSPDVNAAVSALDKAISDAVDAAKAAGLPQGLIVGLLHGHAHAQTHKMVIK' A
#
# COMPACT_ATOMS: atom_id res chain seq x y z
N MET A 1 -18.19 -10.51 -7.48
CA MET A 1 -16.82 -11.03 -7.68
C MET A 1 -16.06 -10.02 -8.53
N GLY A 2 -15.20 -9.20 -7.91
CA GLY A 2 -14.43 -8.18 -8.63
C GLY A 2 -13.39 -8.84 -9.53
N LYS A 3 -13.22 -8.32 -10.75
CA LYS A 3 -12.25 -8.79 -11.75
C LYS A 3 -10.84 -8.81 -11.13
N VAL A 4 -10.33 -9.99 -10.79
CA VAL A 4 -8.93 -10.16 -10.36
C VAL A 4 -8.07 -10.10 -11.62
N THR A 5 -7.60 -8.90 -11.97
CA THR A 5 -6.69 -8.72 -13.10
C THR A 5 -5.32 -9.28 -12.74
N ARG A 6 -4.97 -10.45 -13.30
CA ARG A 6 -3.61 -11.02 -13.17
C ARG A 6 -2.60 -10.10 -13.86
N LEU A 7 -1.86 -9.34 -13.06
CA LEU A 7 -0.83 -8.37 -13.51
C LEU A 7 0.33 -8.99 -14.33
N ARG A 8 0.48 -10.32 -14.32
CA ARG A 8 1.61 -11.03 -14.94
C ARG A 8 1.52 -11.13 -16.48
N HIS A 9 0.34 -10.87 -17.05
CA HIS A 9 0.10 -11.01 -18.51
C HIS A 9 -0.05 -9.68 -19.25
N VAL A 10 0.05 -8.53 -18.55
CA VAL A 10 -0.29 -7.22 -19.11
C VAL A 10 0.90 -6.26 -19.02
N LEU A 11 2.13 -6.75 -19.21
CA LEU A 11 3.27 -5.84 -19.33
C LEU A 11 3.32 -5.25 -20.74
N PRO A 12 3.47 -3.92 -20.88
CA PRO A 12 3.59 -2.92 -19.80
C PRO A 12 2.26 -2.65 -19.09
N MET A 13 2.30 -2.56 -17.75
CA MET A 13 1.13 -2.23 -16.92
C MET A 13 0.48 -0.96 -17.46
N SER A 14 -0.86 -0.97 -17.59
CA SER A 14 -1.59 0.16 -18.14
C SER A 14 -1.24 1.45 -17.39
N PRO A 15 -1.13 2.61 -18.07
CA PRO A 15 -0.78 3.89 -17.46
C PRO A 15 -1.59 4.21 -16.20
N ASP A 16 -2.87 3.85 -16.18
CA ASP A 16 -3.77 4.05 -15.03
C ASP A 16 -3.34 3.28 -13.79
N VAL A 17 -2.82 2.06 -13.96
CA VAL A 17 -2.34 1.25 -12.84
C VAL A 17 -1.01 1.80 -12.32
N ASN A 18 -0.13 2.26 -13.20
CA ASN A 18 1.11 2.94 -12.77
C ASN A 18 0.78 4.22 -12.00
N ALA A 19 -0.16 5.03 -12.49
CA ALA A 19 -0.61 6.23 -11.79
C ALA A 19 -1.22 5.91 -10.41
N ALA A 20 -2.04 4.86 -10.32
CA ALA A 20 -2.62 4.42 -9.06
C ALA A 20 -1.56 3.91 -8.07
N VAL A 21 -0.54 3.18 -8.54
CA VAL A 21 0.58 2.72 -7.71
C VAL A 21 1.41 3.90 -7.21
N SER A 22 1.77 4.85 -8.08
CA SER A 22 2.52 6.05 -7.69
C SER A 22 1.74 6.93 -6.70
N ALA A 23 0.42 7.05 -6.86
CA ALA A 23 -0.42 7.78 -5.93
C ALA A 23 -0.46 7.12 -4.54
N LEU A 24 -0.54 5.78 -4.50
CA LEU A 24 -0.49 5.01 -3.26
C LEU A 24 0.87 5.16 -2.56
N ASP A 25 1.96 5.02 -3.31
CA ASP A 25 3.33 5.15 -2.78
C ASP A 25 3.55 6.54 -2.18
N LYS A 26 3.14 7.60 -2.90
CA LYS A 26 3.21 8.97 -2.40
C LYS A 26 2.40 9.16 -1.11
N ALA A 27 1.17 8.66 -1.05
CA ALA A 27 0.34 8.79 0.15
C ALA A 27 0.95 8.08 1.37
N ILE A 28 1.63 6.93 1.16
CA ILE A 28 2.35 6.23 2.21
C ILE A 28 3.56 7.04 2.67
N SER A 29 4.35 7.59 1.74
CA SER A 29 5.50 8.44 2.06
C SER A 29 5.09 9.67 2.88
N ASP A 30 4.06 10.39 2.42
CA ASP A 30 3.55 11.59 3.08
C ASP A 30 3.06 11.27 4.51
N ALA A 31 2.38 10.14 4.71
CA ALA A 31 1.94 9.68 6.03
C ALA A 31 3.12 9.34 6.95
N VAL A 32 4.17 8.70 6.42
CA VAL A 32 5.39 8.38 7.17
C VAL A 32 6.12 9.66 7.58
N ASP A 33 6.24 10.64 6.68
CA ASP A 33 6.95 11.88 6.96
C ASP A 33 6.17 12.75 7.96
N ALA A 34 4.84 12.79 7.88
CA ALA A 34 3.99 13.41 8.88
C ALA A 34 4.15 12.74 10.27
N ALA A 35 4.19 11.41 10.32
CA ALA A 35 4.39 10.67 11.57
C ALA A 35 5.78 10.93 12.19
N LYS A 36 6.83 10.99 11.36
CA LYS A 36 8.18 11.40 11.81
C LYS A 36 8.18 12.83 12.36
N ALA A 37 7.53 13.77 11.66
CA ALA A 37 7.42 15.16 12.10
C ALA A 37 6.65 15.29 13.43
N ALA A 38 5.69 14.41 13.67
CA ALA A 38 4.98 14.31 14.95
C ALA A 38 5.80 13.63 16.07
N GLY A 39 7.04 13.20 15.81
CA GLY A 39 7.93 12.60 16.79
C GLY A 39 7.71 11.10 17.04
N LEU A 40 6.99 10.40 16.17
CA LEU A 40 6.83 8.95 16.31
C LEU A 40 8.16 8.22 16.03
N PRO A 41 8.58 7.28 16.89
CA PRO A 41 9.75 6.45 16.62
C PRO A 41 9.58 5.64 15.34
N GLN A 42 10.63 5.55 14.52
CA GLN A 42 10.60 4.86 13.23
C GLN A 42 10.12 3.40 13.35
N GLY A 43 10.52 2.69 14.41
CA GLY A 43 10.09 1.31 14.66
C GLY A 43 8.58 1.18 14.85
N LEU A 44 7.93 2.16 15.48
CA LEU A 44 6.48 2.18 15.69
C LEU A 44 5.73 2.44 14.37
N ILE A 45 6.24 3.36 13.54
CA ILE A 45 5.67 3.65 12.22
C ILE A 45 5.69 2.40 11.34
N VAL A 46 6.82 1.70 11.29
CA VAL A 46 6.97 0.45 10.52
C VAL A 46 6.05 -0.65 11.07
N GLY A 47 5.95 -0.78 12.39
CA GLY A 47 5.06 -1.76 13.03
C GLY A 47 3.58 -1.55 12.68
N LEU A 48 3.11 -0.29 12.68
CA LEU A 48 1.74 0.04 12.30
C LEU A 48 1.47 -0.25 10.82
N LEU A 49 2.38 0.14 9.92
CA LEU A 49 2.27 -0.18 8.49
C LEU A 49 2.21 -1.70 8.25
N HIS A 50 3.03 -2.47 8.98
CA HIS A 50 2.99 -3.93 8.90
C HIS A 50 1.65 -4.49 9.39
N GLY A 51 1.11 -3.96 10.49
CA GLY A 51 -0.22 -4.32 10.98
C GLY A 51 -1.33 -4.06 9.96
N HIS A 52 -1.28 -2.91 9.26
CA HIS A 52 -2.20 -2.61 8.16
C HIS A 52 -2.06 -3.60 7.00
N ALA A 53 -0.84 -3.91 6.57
CA ALA A 53 -0.60 -4.88 5.51
C ALA A 53 -1.12 -6.28 5.88
N HIS A 54 -0.89 -6.71 7.13
CA HIS A 54 -1.41 -7.96 7.66
C HIS A 54 -2.95 -8.00 7.64
N ALA A 55 -3.61 -6.93 8.12
CA ALA A 55 -5.07 -6.84 8.10
C ALA A 55 -5.66 -6.85 6.68
N GLN A 56 -5.01 -6.19 5.71
CA GLN A 56 -5.42 -6.23 4.31
C GLN A 56 -5.26 -7.65 3.72
N THR A 57 -4.16 -8.32 4.04
CA THR A 57 -3.93 -9.71 3.60
C THR A 57 -5.00 -10.64 4.16
N HIS A 58 -5.33 -10.51 5.44
CA HIS A 58 -6.40 -11.28 6.07
C HIS A 58 -7.76 -11.05 5.38
N LYS A 59 -8.09 -9.80 5.02
CA LYS A 59 -9.30 -9.47 4.24
C LYS A 59 -9.32 -10.07 2.83
N MET A 60 -8.16 -10.35 2.23
CA MET A 60 -8.07 -10.98 0.91
C MET A 60 -8.29 -12.50 0.97
N VAL A 61 -7.98 -13.13 2.11
CA VAL A 61 -8.05 -14.60 2.27
C VAL A 61 -9.37 -15.07 2.86
N ILE A 62 -9.98 -14.29 3.76
CA ILE A 62 -11.24 -14.66 4.44
C ILE A 62 -12.49 -14.20 3.65
N LYS A 63 -12.32 -13.52 2.51
CA LYS A 63 -13.43 -13.08 1.66
C LYS A 63 -13.87 -14.13 0.64
#